data_AF-A0AAD9CSG3-F1
#
_entry.id   AF-A0AAD9CSG3-F1
#
_cell.length_a   1.000
_cell.length_b   1.000
_cell.length_c   1.000
_cell.angle_alpha   90.00
_cell.angle_beta   90.00
_cell.angle_gamma   90.00
#
_symmetry.space_group_name_H-M   'P 1'
#
loop_
_entity.id
_entity.type
_entity.pdbx_description
1 polymer ?
#
loop_
_entity_poly.entity_id
_entity_poly.type
_entity_poly.pdbx_seq_one_letter_code
_entity_poly.pdbx_strand_id
1 'polypeptide(L)'
;MVGVPKSESIERCDWPSQLFIAFASLFFILVSITTFCLETHEAFNTIINKTDPTRNSSAPDSGPQYEIETDPALTYVEGVCVFWFTIEFLVRVTFCPVKLEFIKSVLNIIDFVAILPFYLEVGLSGLSSKAAKDVLGFLRVVRFVRILRIFKLTRHFVGLRVLGHTLRASTNEFLLLIIFLALGVLIFAHHDLLRRANWRRSQRPNG
;
A
#
# COMPACT_ATOMS: atom_id res chain seq x y z
N MET A 1 32.57 45.72 17.22
CA MET A 1 31.57 45.53 16.15
C MET A 1 31.66 44.07 15.71
N VAL A 2 30.81 43.22 16.28
CA VAL A 2 30.76 41.78 15.93
C VAL A 2 29.94 41.67 14.65
N GLY A 3 30.56 41.17 13.59
CA GLY A 3 29.90 40.92 12.31
C GLY A 3 28.91 39.76 12.47
N VAL A 4 27.63 40.07 12.30
CA VAL A 4 26.57 39.06 12.16
C VAL A 4 26.75 38.35 10.82
N PRO A 5 26.76 37.00 10.75
CA PRO A 5 26.96 36.27 9.51
C PRO A 5 25.79 36.51 8.54
N LYS A 6 26.13 36.88 7.31
CA LYS A 6 25.23 37.26 6.21
C LYS A 6 24.64 36.03 5.50
N SER A 7 24.29 34.98 6.25
CA SER A 7 23.71 33.73 5.72
C SER A 7 22.24 33.52 6.10
N GLU A 8 21.68 34.28 7.03
CA GLU A 8 20.29 34.11 7.52
C GLU A 8 19.22 34.84 6.69
N SER A 9 19.60 35.50 5.59
CA SER A 9 18.69 36.35 4.81
C SER A 9 18.13 35.69 3.53
N ILE A 10 18.53 34.46 3.21
CA ILE A 10 18.08 33.71 2.02
C ILE A 10 17.29 32.45 2.44
N GLU A 11 16.43 32.55 3.46
CA GLU A 11 15.57 31.41 3.86
C GLU A 11 14.12 31.80 4.12
N ARG A 12 13.70 33.03 3.81
CA ARG A 12 12.37 33.52 4.20
C ARG A 12 11.35 33.66 3.06
N CYS A 13 11.74 33.42 1.81
CA CYS A 13 10.86 33.64 0.64
C CYS A 13 10.30 32.37 -0.04
N ASP A 14 10.69 31.15 0.38
CA ASP A 14 10.20 29.91 -0.26
C ASP A 14 9.03 29.21 0.47
N TRP A 15 8.59 29.75 1.62
CA TRP A 15 7.55 29.14 2.44
C TRP A 15 6.16 29.01 1.79
N PRO A 16 5.62 29.99 1.03
CA PRO A 16 4.26 29.87 0.52
C PRO A 16 4.14 28.84 -0.61
N SER A 17 5.15 28.72 -1.48
CA SER A 17 5.14 27.78 -2.60
C SER A 17 5.35 26.33 -2.13
N GLN A 18 6.29 26.10 -1.22
CA GLN A 18 6.51 24.78 -0.65
C GLN A 18 5.32 24.30 0.19
N LEU A 19 4.67 25.22 0.91
CA LEU A 19 3.48 24.93 1.68
C LEU A 19 2.29 24.59 0.77
N PHE A 20 2.10 25.32 -0.33
CA PHE A 20 1.08 25.01 -1.32
C PHE A 20 1.28 23.62 -1.95
N ILE A 21 2.52 23.29 -2.33
CA ILE A 21 2.86 21.97 -2.87
C ILE A 21 2.58 20.90 -1.81
N ALA A 22 2.94 21.13 -0.54
CA ALA A 22 2.68 20.19 0.54
C ALA A 22 1.17 19.96 0.78
N PHE A 23 0.36 21.01 0.76
CA PHE A 23 -1.10 20.90 0.87
C PHE A 23 -1.73 20.20 -0.33
N ALA A 24 -1.28 20.51 -1.55
CA ALA A 24 -1.72 19.84 -2.76
C ALA A 24 -1.38 18.34 -2.72
N SER A 25 -0.14 17.98 -2.37
CA SER A 25 0.27 16.59 -2.18
C SER A 25 -0.57 15.88 -1.12
N LEU A 26 -0.84 16.53 0.02
CA LEU A 26 -1.70 15.98 1.07
C LEU A 26 -3.11 15.71 0.57
N PHE A 27 -3.70 16.65 -0.17
CA PHE A 27 -5.02 16.49 -0.76
C PHE A 27 -5.08 15.28 -1.69
N PHE A 28 -4.14 15.14 -2.62
CA PHE A 28 -4.10 14.00 -3.54
C PHE A 28 -3.83 12.67 -2.82
N ILE A 29 -3.04 12.66 -1.74
CA ILE A 29 -2.86 11.46 -0.89
C ILE A 29 -4.19 11.06 -0.25
N LEU A 30 -4.93 12.01 0.32
CA LEU A 30 -6.23 11.73 0.95
C LEU A 30 -7.24 11.22 -0.07
N VAL A 31 -7.40 11.89 -1.21
CA VAL A 31 -8.29 11.46 -2.30
C VAL A 31 -7.95 10.02 -2.71
N SER A 32 -6.66 9.73 -2.90
CA SER A 32 -6.22 8.42 -3.34
C SER A 32 -6.42 7.31 -2.31
N ILE A 33 -6.25 7.60 -1.01
CA ILE A 33 -6.57 6.67 0.07
C ILE A 33 -8.08 6.45 0.14
N THR A 34 -8.88 7.51 0.04
CA THR A 34 -10.34 7.40 0.01
C THR A 34 -10.78 6.54 -1.17
N THR A 35 -10.23 6.75 -2.37
CA THR A 35 -10.49 5.89 -3.53
C THR A 35 -10.13 4.43 -3.25
N PHE A 36 -8.97 4.15 -2.66
CA PHE A 36 -8.58 2.79 -2.29
C PHE A 36 -9.51 2.16 -1.24
N CYS A 37 -9.93 2.92 -0.23
CA CYS A 37 -10.90 2.48 0.76
C CYS A 37 -12.27 2.19 0.13
N LEU A 38 -12.69 3.02 -0.84
CA LEU A 38 -13.93 2.82 -1.60
C LEU A 38 -13.84 1.61 -2.54
N GLU A 39 -12.68 1.36 -3.18
CA GLU A 39 -12.42 0.14 -3.95
C GLU A 39 -12.46 -1.13 -3.09
N THR A 40 -12.01 -1.05 -1.83
CA THR A 40 -11.96 -2.18 -0.90
C THR A 40 -13.32 -2.45 -0.25
N HIS A 41 -14.18 -1.44 -0.12
CA HIS A 41 -15.52 -1.59 0.45
C HIS A 41 -16.45 -2.18 -0.62
N GLU A 42 -16.91 -3.41 -0.43
CA GLU A 42 -17.75 -4.24 -1.33
C GLU A 42 -19.06 -3.62 -1.86
N ALA A 43 -19.30 -2.31 -1.74
CA ALA A 43 -20.50 -1.64 -2.24
C ALA A 43 -20.55 -1.48 -3.77
N PHE A 44 -19.48 -1.79 -4.49
CA PHE A 44 -19.44 -1.81 -5.97
C PHE A 44 -19.01 -3.16 -6.55
N ASN A 45 -19.06 -4.24 -5.77
CA ASN A 45 -18.97 -5.58 -6.34
C ASN A 45 -20.38 -6.03 -6.72
N THR A 46 -20.99 -5.39 -7.73
CA THR A 46 -22.17 -5.95 -8.36
C THR A 46 -21.77 -7.27 -9.00
N ILE A 47 -22.03 -8.37 -8.31
CA ILE A 47 -22.03 -9.71 -8.91
C ILE A 47 -23.18 -9.71 -9.92
N ILE A 48 -22.90 -9.27 -11.15
CA ILE A 48 -23.86 -9.39 -12.25
C ILE A 48 -23.89 -10.86 -12.64
N ASN A 49 -24.87 -11.60 -12.13
CA ASN A 49 -25.25 -12.89 -12.68
C ASN A 49 -25.75 -12.65 -14.11
N LYS A 50 -24.89 -12.80 -15.12
CA LYS A 50 -25.39 -13.07 -16.48
C LYS A 50 -25.93 -14.50 -16.49
N THR A 51 -27.18 -14.68 -16.08
CA THR A 51 -27.97 -15.81 -16.57
C THR A 51 -28.29 -15.52 -18.03
N ASP A 52 -27.53 -16.14 -18.94
CA ASP A 52 -27.86 -16.18 -20.37
C ASP A 52 -29.20 -16.92 -20.56
N PRO A 53 -30.26 -16.28 -21.08
CA PRO A 53 -31.46 -17.00 -21.47
C PRO A 53 -31.36 -17.34 -22.96
N THR A 54 -30.32 -18.06 -23.40
CA THR A 54 -30.32 -18.57 -24.78
C THR A 54 -29.56 -19.89 -24.97
N ARG A 55 -30.35 -20.96 -25.09
CA ARG A 55 -30.03 -22.20 -25.79
C ARG A 55 -29.31 -21.90 -27.12
N ASN A 56 -28.07 -22.35 -27.28
CA ASN A 56 -27.75 -23.39 -28.25
C ASN A 56 -26.33 -23.94 -28.03
N SER A 57 -26.26 -25.27 -28.02
CA SER A 57 -25.09 -26.11 -27.86
C SER A 57 -24.11 -26.00 -29.02
N SER A 58 -22.88 -25.52 -28.77
CA SER A 58 -21.59 -26.00 -29.33
C SER A 58 -20.50 -24.91 -29.26
N ALA A 59 -19.92 -24.68 -28.07
CA ALA A 59 -18.66 -23.97 -27.91
C ALA A 59 -17.96 -24.48 -26.64
N PRO A 60 -16.62 -24.62 -26.63
CA PRO A 60 -15.91 -25.11 -25.46
C PRO A 60 -16.05 -24.07 -24.34
N ASP A 61 -16.64 -24.53 -23.25
CA ASP A 61 -16.83 -23.93 -21.93
C ASP A 61 -15.84 -22.82 -21.60
N SER A 62 -16.12 -21.60 -22.07
CA SER A 62 -15.53 -20.38 -21.54
C SER A 62 -16.36 -20.00 -20.32
N GLY A 63 -15.97 -20.53 -19.17
CA GLY A 63 -16.55 -20.19 -17.86
C GLY A 63 -16.69 -18.67 -17.66
N PRO A 64 -17.53 -18.24 -16.71
CA PRO A 64 -17.98 -16.85 -16.58
C PRO A 64 -16.81 -15.88 -16.70
N GLN A 65 -16.79 -15.07 -17.76
CA GLN A 65 -15.81 -14.00 -17.91
C GLN A 65 -16.11 -12.94 -16.84
N TYR A 66 -15.25 -12.92 -15.83
CA TYR A 66 -15.20 -11.86 -14.83
C TYR A 66 -14.65 -10.60 -15.52
N GLU A 67 -15.53 -9.81 -16.12
CA GLU A 67 -15.23 -8.43 -16.48
C GLU A 67 -15.32 -7.62 -15.19
N ILE A 68 -14.15 -7.23 -14.67
CA ILE A 68 -14.06 -6.40 -13.47
C ILE A 68 -14.46 -5.00 -13.93
N GLU A 69 -15.75 -4.69 -13.89
CA GLU A 69 -16.24 -3.33 -14.08
C GLU A 69 -16.00 -2.55 -12.78
N THR A 70 -14.75 -2.19 -12.52
CA THR A 70 -14.49 -1.03 -11.64
C THR A 70 -15.13 0.17 -12.30
N ASP A 71 -15.93 0.94 -11.56
CA ASP A 71 -16.55 2.17 -12.07
C ASP A 71 -15.48 2.99 -12.83
N PRO A 72 -15.68 3.28 -14.13
CA PRO A 72 -14.70 4.04 -14.91
C PRO A 72 -14.33 5.38 -14.26
N ALA A 73 -15.23 5.95 -13.44
CA ALA A 73 -14.94 7.14 -12.65
C ALA A 73 -13.83 6.92 -11.62
N LEU A 74 -13.81 5.77 -10.95
CA LEU A 74 -12.87 5.47 -9.87
C LEU A 74 -11.47 5.20 -10.42
N THR A 75 -11.38 4.47 -11.54
CA THR A 75 -10.13 4.29 -12.30
C THR A 75 -9.60 5.61 -12.84
N TYR A 76 -10.48 6.50 -13.31
CA TYR A 76 -10.08 7.83 -13.78
C TYR A 76 -9.50 8.69 -12.64
N VAL A 77 -10.19 8.76 -11.50
CA VAL A 77 -9.73 9.49 -10.30
C VAL A 77 -8.38 8.93 -9.82
N GLU A 78 -8.23 7.61 -9.78
CA GLU A 78 -6.96 6.99 -9.45
C GLU A 78 -5.85 7.38 -10.45
N GLY A 79 -6.13 7.33 -11.74
CA GLY A 79 -5.19 7.73 -12.78
C GLY A 79 -4.71 9.18 -12.63
N VAL A 80 -5.63 10.11 -12.32
CA VAL A 80 -5.29 11.51 -12.04
C VAL A 80 -4.40 11.64 -10.79
N CYS A 81 -4.71 10.90 -9.72
CA CYS A 81 -3.90 10.90 -8.50
C CYS A 81 -2.49 10.34 -8.75
N VAL A 82 -2.39 9.23 -9.49
CA VAL A 82 -1.11 8.62 -9.85
C VAL A 82 -0.30 9.57 -10.74
N PHE A 83 -0.93 10.22 -11.71
CA PHE A 83 -0.29 11.22 -12.56
C PHE A 83 0.33 12.36 -11.74
N TRP A 84 -0.39 12.89 -10.74
CA TRP A 84 0.14 13.87 -9.81
C TRP A 84 1.36 13.35 -9.03
N PHE A 85 1.28 12.12 -8.48
CA PHE A 85 2.41 11.51 -7.79
C PHE A 85 3.63 11.29 -8.69
N THR A 86 3.41 10.96 -9.96
CA THR A 86 4.47 10.84 -10.96
C THR A 86 5.16 12.17 -11.21
N ILE A 87 4.41 13.27 -11.34
CA ILE A 87 4.99 14.62 -11.46
C ILE A 87 5.84 14.95 -10.24
N GLU A 88 5.28 14.74 -9.03
CA GLU A 88 5.99 15.00 -7.78
C GLU A 88 7.29 14.19 -7.68
N PHE A 89 7.24 12.91 -8.07
CA PHE A 89 8.41 12.04 -8.11
C PHE A 89 9.43 12.50 -9.15
N LEU A 90 8.99 12.85 -10.36
CA LEU A 90 9.86 13.28 -11.45
C LEU A 90 10.60 14.58 -11.10
N VAL A 91 9.88 15.57 -10.56
CA VAL A 91 10.48 16.81 -10.03
C VAL A 91 11.55 16.47 -9.01
N ARG A 92 11.28 15.60 -8.03
CA ARG A 92 12.29 15.21 -7.04
C ARG A 92 13.52 14.56 -7.66
N VAL A 93 13.34 13.71 -8.67
CA VAL A 93 14.44 13.04 -9.37
C VAL A 93 15.28 14.03 -10.19
N THR A 94 14.67 15.03 -10.84
CA THR A 94 15.39 16.00 -11.67
C THR A 94 16.16 17.02 -10.83
N PHE A 95 15.64 17.41 -9.66
CA PHE A 95 16.31 18.36 -8.76
C PHE A 95 17.34 17.70 -7.83
N CYS A 96 17.46 16.37 -7.82
CA CYS A 96 18.43 15.70 -6.94
C CYS A 96 19.82 15.63 -7.59
N PRO A 97 20.89 16.13 -6.92
CA PRO A 97 22.23 16.16 -7.49
C PRO A 97 22.89 14.77 -7.61
N VAL A 98 22.51 13.79 -6.78
CA VAL A 98 23.10 12.44 -6.77
C VAL A 98 22.02 11.36 -6.78
N LYS A 99 21.77 10.77 -7.95
CA LYS A 99 20.67 9.82 -8.19
C LYS A 99 20.79 8.50 -7.41
N LEU A 100 22.00 8.00 -7.19
CA LEU A 100 22.23 6.72 -6.48
C LEU A 100 21.89 6.80 -4.99
N GLU A 101 22.21 7.93 -4.36
CA GLU A 101 21.88 8.16 -2.95
C GLU A 101 20.38 8.41 -2.79
N PHE A 102 19.76 9.09 -3.77
CA PHE A 102 18.32 9.27 -3.84
C PHE A 102 17.55 7.93 -3.91
N ILE A 103 17.98 6.98 -4.73
CA ILE A 103 17.31 5.67 -4.87
C ILE A 103 17.45 4.82 -3.59
N LYS A 104 18.52 4.98 -2.82
CA LYS A 104 18.72 4.25 -1.55
C LYS A 104 17.80 4.74 -0.41
N SER A 105 17.19 5.92 -0.54
CA SER A 105 16.30 6.45 0.49
C SER A 105 14.97 5.69 0.49
N VAL A 106 14.61 5.10 1.63
CA VAL A 106 13.36 4.34 1.82
C VAL A 106 12.13 5.14 1.40
N LEU A 107 12.09 6.44 1.71
CA LEU A 107 10.97 7.31 1.34
C LEU A 107 10.82 7.47 -0.18
N ASN A 108 11.92 7.41 -0.93
CA ASN A 108 11.88 7.52 -2.39
C ASN A 108 11.55 6.18 -3.05
N ILE A 109 11.95 5.06 -2.44
CA ILE A 109 11.50 3.72 -2.86
C ILE A 109 9.98 3.61 -2.71
N ILE A 110 9.44 4.08 -1.58
CA ILE A 110 7.99 4.11 -1.36
C ILE A 110 7.28 4.95 -2.42
N ASP A 111 7.81 6.13 -2.77
CA ASP A 111 7.24 6.97 -3.82
C ASP A 111 7.16 6.25 -5.18
N PHE A 112 8.23 5.53 -5.56
CA PHE A 112 8.26 4.74 -6.79
C PHE A 112 7.28 3.57 -6.75
N VAL A 113 7.29 2.82 -5.65
CA VAL A 113 6.44 1.66 -5.45
C VAL A 113 4.95 2.05 -5.38
N ALA A 114 4.63 3.28 -4.96
CA ALA A 114 3.26 3.79 -4.89
C ALA A 114 2.61 4.03 -6.27
N ILE A 115 3.39 4.39 -7.29
CA ILE A 115 2.87 4.62 -8.66
C ILE A 115 2.87 3.34 -9.51
N LEU A 116 3.74 2.39 -9.19
CA LEU A 116 3.97 1.16 -9.95
C LEU A 116 2.70 0.35 -10.29
N PRO A 117 1.75 0.11 -9.36
CA PRO A 117 0.70 -0.86 -9.61
C PRO A 117 -0.29 -0.37 -10.68
N PHE A 118 -0.48 0.95 -10.84
CA PHE A 118 -1.32 1.52 -11.90
C PHE A 118 -0.66 1.39 -13.28
N TYR A 119 0.63 1.71 -13.39
CA TYR A 119 1.36 1.60 -14.65
C TYR A 119 1.49 0.15 -15.14
N LEU A 120 1.71 -0.80 -14.23
CA LEU A 120 1.74 -2.23 -14.58
C LEU A 120 0.38 -2.70 -15.08
N GLU A 121 -0.70 -2.26 -14.45
CA GLU A 121 -2.04 -2.66 -14.85
C GLU A 121 -2.41 -2.14 -16.25
N VAL A 122 -2.19 -0.85 -16.52
CA VAL A 122 -2.44 -0.25 -17.85
C VAL A 122 -1.54 -0.88 -18.91
N GLY A 123 -0.26 -1.10 -18.61
CA GLY A 123 0.69 -1.70 -19.55
C GLY A 123 0.37 -3.15 -19.89
N LEU A 124 -0.09 -3.95 -18.93
CA LEU A 124 -0.47 -5.35 -19.15
C LEU A 124 -1.85 -5.51 -19.78
N SER A 125 -2.77 -4.57 -19.53
CA SER A 125 -4.10 -4.58 -20.15
C SER A 125 -4.02 -4.45 -21.68
N GLY A 126 -2.99 -3.76 -22.20
CA GLY A 126 -2.72 -3.68 -23.64
C GLY A 126 -2.13 -4.97 -24.24
N LEU A 127 -1.60 -5.88 -23.43
CA LEU A 127 -0.97 -7.12 -23.87
C LEU A 127 -1.95 -8.28 -23.64
N SER A 128 -2.90 -8.48 -24.55
CA SER A 128 -3.91 -9.55 -24.42
C SER A 128 -3.31 -10.93 -24.69
N SER A 129 -2.59 -11.48 -23.71
CA SER A 129 -2.04 -12.84 -23.70
C SER A 129 -2.51 -13.60 -22.46
N LYS A 130 -2.57 -14.93 -22.54
CA LYS A 130 -2.95 -15.80 -21.41
C LYS A 130 -2.07 -15.56 -20.18
N ALA A 131 -0.77 -15.32 -20.40
CA ALA A 131 0.16 -14.95 -19.34
C ALA A 131 -0.15 -13.57 -18.71
N ALA A 132 -0.63 -12.60 -19.49
CA ALA A 132 -0.98 -11.28 -18.97
C ALA A 132 -2.20 -11.34 -18.04
N LYS A 133 -3.17 -12.23 -18.33
CA LYS A 133 -4.33 -12.45 -17.43
C LYS A 133 -3.92 -12.97 -16.06
N ASP A 134 -2.97 -13.91 -16.00
CA ASP A 134 -2.44 -14.43 -14.73
C ASP A 134 -1.70 -13.32 -13.95
N VAL A 135 -0.90 -12.51 -14.64
CA VAL A 135 -0.18 -11.40 -14.01
C VAL A 135 -1.14 -10.29 -13.55
N LEU A 136 -2.20 -9.97 -14.30
CA LEU A 136 -3.26 -9.05 -13.88
C LEU A 136 -3.94 -9.54 -12.59
N GLY A 137 -4.13 -10.85 -12.44
CA GLY A 137 -4.60 -11.46 -11.19
C GLY A 137 -3.65 -11.20 -10.02
N PHE A 138 -2.34 -11.35 -10.23
CA PHE A 138 -1.32 -11.04 -9.23
C PHE A 138 -1.22 -9.53 -8.92
N LEU A 139 -1.38 -8.66 -9.92
CA LEU A 139 -1.37 -7.21 -9.74
C LEU A 139 -2.46 -6.73 -8.79
N ARG A 140 -3.56 -7.47 -8.64
CA ARG A 140 -4.58 -7.20 -7.61
C ARG A 140 -3.99 -7.20 -6.20
N VAL A 141 -3.06 -8.10 -5.89
CA VAL A 141 -2.36 -8.12 -4.60
C VAL A 141 -1.40 -6.93 -4.50
N VAL A 142 -0.75 -6.57 -5.61
CA VAL A 142 0.15 -5.41 -5.69
C VAL A 142 -0.61 -4.10 -5.48
N ARG A 143 -1.92 -4.03 -5.74
CA ARG A 143 -2.74 -2.84 -5.41
C ARG A 143 -2.78 -2.54 -3.91
N PHE A 144 -2.65 -3.53 -3.02
CA PHE A 144 -2.52 -3.26 -1.57
C PHE A 144 -1.27 -2.45 -1.23
N VAL A 145 -0.20 -2.61 -2.03
CA VAL A 145 1.04 -1.83 -1.87
C VAL A 145 0.79 -0.34 -2.06
N ARG A 146 -0.28 0.05 -2.77
CA ARG A 146 -0.68 1.46 -2.87
C ARG A 146 -1.03 2.08 -1.52
N ILE A 147 -1.37 1.29 -0.48
CA ILE A 147 -1.57 1.80 0.89
C ILE A 147 -0.29 2.43 1.44
N LEU A 148 0.88 1.99 0.97
CA LEU A 148 2.17 2.55 1.36
C LEU A 148 2.29 4.04 0.99
N ARG A 149 1.48 4.55 0.07
CA ARG A 149 1.46 5.99 -0.24
C ARG A 149 1.07 6.84 0.98
N ILE A 150 0.42 6.27 1.99
CA ILE A 150 0.20 6.91 3.30
C ILE A 150 1.52 7.28 3.98
N PHE A 151 2.60 6.54 3.75
CA PHE A 151 3.91 6.88 4.30
C PHE A 151 4.48 8.17 3.68
N LYS A 152 3.97 8.66 2.53
CA LYS A 152 4.33 9.99 2.02
C LYS A 152 3.91 11.10 2.99
N LEU A 153 2.87 10.88 3.80
CA LEU A 153 2.46 11.80 4.87
C LEU A 153 3.57 12.06 5.89
N THR A 154 4.46 11.08 6.12
CA THR A 154 5.61 11.26 7.02
C THR A 154 6.52 12.41 6.57
N ARG A 155 6.54 12.76 5.27
CA ARG A 155 7.33 13.88 4.77
C ARG A 155 6.76 15.25 5.16
N HIS A 156 5.43 15.32 5.26
CA HIS A 156 4.70 16.55 5.57
C HIS A 156 4.50 16.73 7.07
N PHE A 157 4.29 15.64 7.81
CA PHE A 157 4.09 15.67 9.25
C PHE A 157 5.36 15.29 10.02
N VAL A 158 5.99 16.28 10.65
CA VAL A 158 7.16 16.08 11.51
C VAL A 158 6.88 15.09 12.64
N GLY A 159 5.67 15.11 13.22
CA GLY A 159 5.28 14.19 14.29
C GLY A 159 5.39 12.71 13.90
N LEU A 160 5.05 12.35 12.66
CA LEU A 160 5.18 10.96 12.18
C LEU A 160 6.65 10.52 12.04
N ARG A 161 7.54 11.44 11.63
CA ARG A 161 8.99 11.16 11.59
C ARG A 161 9.55 10.96 12.99
N VAL A 162 9.17 11.82 13.93
CA VAL A 162 9.59 11.70 15.33
C VAL A 162 9.10 10.38 15.90
N LEU A 163 7.83 10.04 15.70
CA LEU A 163 7.26 8.75 16.11
C LEU A 163 8.05 7.58 15.51
N GLY A 164 8.38 7.63 14.21
CA GLY A 164 9.20 6.61 13.57
C GLY A 164 10.60 6.48 14.18
N HIS A 165 11.25 7.59 14.51
CA HIS A 165 12.54 7.58 15.20
C HIS A 165 12.45 7.03 16.62
N THR A 166 11.41 7.39 17.37
CA THR A 166 11.17 6.85 18.71
C THR A 166 10.91 5.35 18.66
N LEU A 167 10.06 4.89 17.73
CA LEU A 167 9.80 3.46 17.52
C LEU A 167 11.07 2.70 17.14
N ARG A 168 11.91 3.30 16.28
CA ARG A 168 13.19 2.71 15.90
C ARG A 168 14.15 2.62 17.09
N ALA A 169 14.22 3.66 17.91
CA ALA A 169 15.05 3.67 19.11
C ALA A 169 14.57 2.60 20.12
N SER A 170 13.26 2.41 20.25
CA SER A 170 12.64 1.44 21.16
C SER A 170 12.44 0.04 20.56
N THR A 171 13.02 -0.25 19.38
CA THR A 171 12.73 -1.51 18.66
C THR A 171 13.23 -2.73 19.41
N ASN A 172 14.36 -2.62 20.11
CA ASN A 172 14.93 -3.74 20.87
C ASN A 172 14.03 -4.10 22.05
N GLU A 173 13.53 -3.09 22.77
CA GLU A 173 12.62 -3.25 23.89
C GLU A 173 11.27 -3.82 23.43
N PHE A 174 10.75 -3.33 22.30
CA PHE A 174 9.52 -3.84 21.70
C PHE A 174 9.67 -5.30 21.24
N LEU A 175 10.81 -5.67 20.65
CA LEU A 175 11.09 -7.03 20.23
C LEU A 175 11.12 -8.00 21.43
N LEU A 176 11.74 -7.62 22.54
CA LEU A 176 11.75 -8.43 23.76
C LEU A 176 10.33 -8.63 24.30
N LEU A 177 9.49 -7.60 24.26
CA LEU A 177 8.09 -7.68 24.68
C LEU A 177 7.30 -8.66 23.79
N ILE A 178 7.49 -8.61 22.47
CA ILE A 178 6.88 -9.57 21.55
C ILE A 178 7.36 -11.00 21.84
N ILE A 179 8.66 -11.21 22.08
CA ILE A 179 9.21 -12.53 22.40
C ILE A 179 8.57 -13.07 23.68
N PHE A 180 8.49 -12.25 24.72
CA PHE A 180 7.88 -12.64 25.98
C PHE A 180 6.39 -13.00 25.81
N LEU A 181 5.65 -12.18 25.05
CA LEU A 181 4.24 -12.45 24.71
C LEU A 181 4.10 -13.77 23.93
N ALA A 182 4.94 -14.00 22.93
CA ALA A 182 4.92 -15.22 22.13
C ALA A 182 5.22 -16.47 22.96
N LEU A 183 6.21 -16.40 23.87
CA LEU A 183 6.50 -17.48 24.81
C LEU A 183 5.33 -17.74 25.76
N GLY A 184 4.68 -16.68 26.26
CA GLY A 184 3.47 -16.81 27.08
C GLY A 184 2.34 -17.53 26.36
N VAL A 185 2.05 -17.13 25.11
CA VAL A 185 1.04 -17.79 24.26
C VAL A 185 1.42 -19.25 23.99
N LEU A 186 2.70 -19.53 23.71
CA LEU A 186 3.18 -20.87 23.43
C LEU A 186 3.04 -21.80 24.64
N ILE A 187 3.41 -21.34 25.83
CA ILE A 187 3.29 -22.11 27.07
C ILE A 187 1.82 -22.38 27.38
N PHE A 188 0.96 -21.37 27.27
CA PHE A 188 -0.48 -21.51 27.51
C PHE A 188 -1.10 -22.51 26.53
N ALA A 189 -0.78 -22.40 25.23
CA ALA A 189 -1.23 -23.32 24.20
C ALA A 189 -0.75 -24.75 24.47
N HIS A 190 0.52 -24.93 24.86
CA HIS A 190 1.08 -26.24 25.18
C HIS A 190 0.43 -26.86 26.42
N HIS A 191 0.19 -26.08 27.47
CA HIS A 191 -0.50 -26.54 28.68
C HIS A 191 -1.95 -26.96 28.38
N ASP A 192 -2.71 -26.16 27.62
CA ASP A 192 -4.07 -26.54 27.21
C ASP A 192 -4.07 -27.80 26.35
N LEU A 193 -3.11 -27.92 25.42
CA LEU A 193 -2.95 -29.11 24.59
C LEU A 193 -2.63 -30.36 25.42
N LEU A 194 -1.72 -30.25 26.41
CA LEU A 194 -1.42 -31.34 27.34
C LEU A 194 -2.63 -31.70 28.19
N ARG A 195 -3.38 -30.72 28.68
CA ARG A 195 -4.63 -30.94 29.42
C ARG A 195 -5.64 -31.70 28.57
N ARG A 196 -5.84 -31.30 27.31
CA ARG A 196 -6.69 -32.01 26.35
C ARG A 196 -6.17 -33.42 26.04
N ALA A 197 -4.86 -33.61 25.92
CA ALA A 197 -4.25 -34.91 25.66
C ALA A 197 -4.37 -35.86 26.88
N ASN A 198 -4.26 -35.33 28.10
CA ASN A 198 -4.44 -36.09 29.32
C ASN A 198 -5.92 -36.47 29.53
N TRP A 199 -6.83 -35.53 29.26
CA TRP A 199 -8.27 -35.80 29.22
C TRP A 199 -8.63 -36.90 28.22
N ARG A 200 -8.09 -36.85 26.98
CA ARG A 200 -8.31 -37.89 25.97
C ARG A 200 -7.72 -39.24 26.33
N ARG A 201 -6.61 -39.29 27.08
CA ARG A 201 -6.05 -40.54 27.61
C ARG A 201 -6.95 -41.16 28.69
N SER A 202 -7.53 -40.33 29.56
CA SER A 202 -8.46 -40.78 30.61
C SER A 202 -9.73 -41.44 30.04
N GLN A 203 -10.16 -41.06 28.84
CA GLN A 203 -11.35 -41.63 28.19
C GLN A 203 -11.07 -42.83 27.27
N ARG A 204 -9.83 -43.34 27.15
CA ARG A 204 -9.60 -44.59 26.42
C ARG A 204 -10.07 -45.77 27.30
N PRO A 205 -11.10 -46.53 26.89
CA PRO A 205 -11.49 -47.73 27.62
C PRO A 205 -10.34 -48.76 27.55
N ASN A 206 -10.01 -49.37 28.69
CA ASN A 206 -9.11 -50.52 28.75
C ASN A 206 -9.77 -51.67 27.97
N GLY A 207 -9.26 -51.94 26.77
CA GLY A 207 -9.54 -53.17 26.04
C GLY A 207 -8.68 -54.31 26.57
#